data_AF-A0A9W7FVX3-F1
#
_entry.id   AF-A0A9W7FVX3-F1
#
_cell.length_a   1.000
_cell.length_b   1.000
_cell.length_c   1.000
_cell.angle_alpha   90.00
_cell.angle_beta   90.00
_cell.angle_gamma   90.00
#
_symmetry.space_group_name_H-M   'P 1'
#
loop_
_entity.id
_entity.type
_entity.pdbx_description
1 polymer ?
#
loop_
_entity_poly.entity_id
_entity_poly.type
_entity_poly.pdbx_seq_one_letter_code
_entity_poly.pdbx_strand_id
1 'polypeptide(L)'
;MDYMFYGASAFDKDVTVWNVCKVSDSFRGMFFNSGQPDTDLEPDANGECIACPAGTTSGSGKYVEGQNPCSQPCFDNSSFRTALDLWFSNSTLATITYGNITDWCTTDVTDMSKAFEFKYTFNEDISGWDVSSVTDMSSMFRSAQVFNQDIGNWDVSSVTDMTYMFYGAYAFNQDIGNWNVSNVFVMPSMFYIAEDFNQDIGSWNVSSVTDMSDMFYGATVFNQDIGSWDVSRVTDMGWMFRFANDFNQNIGSWDVSNVINMRSMFYMGIRPGSFNQDIGTWDVSSVKYMSDMFYRATVFNQNIGSWDVSSVTDMSGMFHYATDFNQNIGSWDVSSVTDMANMFRYANDFNQNVGSWDVSNVIKMWFMFFGASAFDEDVTVWNVCNVFPSYFQGMFTGSGQPDTDLVPDANGECIACPAGTTSGSGKYVEGQNPCSQPCFDNSSFRTALALWFTNSTLATITYGNITDWCTKDVTDMSSAFYARTAFNEDISGWDVSSVTDMKNMFDAARVFNQDIGSWDVSSVNDMSYMFLYTKDFNQDIGSWNVSSVTNMGGMFG
;
A
#
# COMPACT_ATOMS: atom_id res chain seq x y z
N MET A 1 -32.69 61.75 19.26
CA MET A 1 -31.65 61.89 20.32
C MET A 1 -30.34 61.41 19.70
N ASP A 2 -29.62 62.28 19.01
CA ASP A 2 -28.47 61.84 18.23
C ASP A 2 -27.23 61.70 19.13
N TYR A 3 -26.48 60.61 18.99
CA TYR A 3 -25.17 60.39 19.63
C TYR A 3 -25.15 60.44 21.17
N MET A 4 -26.25 60.06 21.83
CA MET A 4 -26.43 60.23 23.28
C MET A 4 -25.34 59.56 24.14
N PHE A 5 -24.78 58.43 23.71
CA PHE A 5 -23.72 57.70 24.42
C PHE A 5 -22.41 57.61 23.63
N TYR A 6 -22.15 58.58 22.75
CA TYR A 6 -20.93 58.62 21.95
C TYR A 6 -19.66 58.57 22.82
N GLY A 7 -18.87 57.50 22.65
CA GLY A 7 -17.61 57.29 23.38
C GLY A 7 -17.76 56.89 24.86
N ALA A 8 -18.96 56.49 25.31
CA ALA A 8 -19.20 56.08 26.69
C ALA A 8 -18.71 54.63 26.95
N SER A 9 -17.40 54.46 27.15
CA SER A 9 -16.75 53.16 27.35
C SER A 9 -17.05 52.45 28.69
N ALA A 10 -17.82 53.07 29.59
CA ALA A 10 -18.08 52.57 30.95
C ALA A 10 -19.57 52.28 31.23
N PHE A 11 -20.44 52.35 30.23
CA PHE A 11 -21.87 52.10 30.39
C PHE A 11 -22.18 50.61 30.14
N ASP A 12 -22.54 49.86 31.20
CA ASP A 12 -22.81 48.41 31.16
C ASP A 12 -24.26 48.02 31.49
N LYS A 13 -25.16 49.01 31.56
CA LYS A 13 -26.51 48.79 32.09
C LYS A 13 -27.40 48.16 31.03
N ASP A 14 -28.23 47.21 31.46
CA ASP A 14 -29.27 46.61 30.63
C ASP A 14 -30.28 47.67 30.16
N VAL A 15 -30.28 47.93 28.85
CA VAL A 15 -31.16 48.88 28.18
C VAL A 15 -32.33 48.21 27.47
N THR A 16 -32.50 46.89 27.59
CA THR A 16 -33.63 46.15 27.00
C THR A 16 -34.99 46.59 27.55
N VAL A 17 -35.00 47.24 28.73
CA VAL A 17 -36.19 47.83 29.36
C VAL A 17 -36.52 49.24 28.87
N TRP A 18 -35.71 49.84 27.98
CA TRP A 18 -35.93 51.18 27.48
C TRP A 18 -36.93 51.13 26.31
N ASN A 19 -38.07 51.82 26.45
CA ASN A 19 -38.99 52.03 25.33
C ASN A 19 -38.50 53.22 24.47
N VAL A 20 -37.42 52.97 23.73
CA VAL A 20 -36.74 53.96 22.88
C VAL A 20 -37.60 54.43 21.70
N CYS A 21 -38.55 53.62 21.23
CA CYS A 21 -39.48 53.93 20.14
C CYS A 21 -40.44 55.11 20.40
N LYS A 22 -40.61 55.57 21.66
CA LYS A 22 -41.44 56.75 22.00
C LYS A 22 -40.70 58.08 21.97
N VAL A 23 -39.40 58.08 21.66
CA VAL A 23 -38.51 59.22 21.84
C VAL A 23 -38.00 59.74 20.48
N SER A 24 -38.92 60.33 19.71
CA SER A 24 -38.70 61.11 18.47
C SER A 24 -38.23 60.37 17.21
N ASP A 25 -38.69 60.89 16.07
CA ASP A 25 -38.50 60.41 14.69
C ASP A 25 -37.05 60.46 14.16
N SER A 26 -36.04 60.64 15.02
CA SER A 26 -34.63 60.58 14.62
C SER A 26 -33.77 59.85 15.67
N PHE A 27 -33.50 58.58 15.37
CA PHE A 27 -32.50 57.77 16.06
C PHE A 27 -31.24 57.72 15.20
N ARG A 28 -30.23 58.55 15.53
CA ARG A 28 -28.94 58.49 14.85
C ARG A 28 -27.82 58.18 15.84
N GLY A 29 -27.28 56.96 15.75
CA GLY A 29 -26.01 56.56 16.38
C GLY A 29 -26.00 56.66 17.90
N MET A 30 -27.05 56.19 18.57
CA MET A 30 -27.20 56.30 20.03
C MET A 30 -26.04 55.66 20.79
N PHE A 31 -25.56 54.50 20.33
CA PHE A 31 -24.44 53.73 20.90
C PHE A 31 -23.17 53.77 20.03
N PHE A 32 -23.06 54.74 19.12
CA PHE A 32 -21.92 54.85 18.22
C PHE A 32 -20.59 54.89 19.00
N ASN A 33 -19.68 53.95 18.68
CA ASN A 33 -18.37 53.81 19.31
C ASN A 33 -18.41 53.48 20.83
N SER A 34 -19.48 52.82 21.32
CA SER A 34 -19.66 52.46 22.74
C SER A 34 -19.42 50.98 23.09
N GLY A 35 -19.17 50.11 22.11
CA GLY A 35 -18.86 48.69 22.34
C GLY A 35 -20.07 47.80 22.70
N GLN A 36 -21.29 48.35 22.73
CA GLN A 36 -22.55 47.61 22.87
C GLN A 36 -23.15 47.30 21.49
N PRO A 37 -23.89 46.18 21.32
CA PRO A 37 -24.66 45.91 20.10
C PRO A 37 -25.74 46.98 19.94
N ASP A 38 -25.80 47.64 18.77
CA ASP A 38 -26.98 48.41 18.38
C ASP A 38 -28.05 47.38 18.00
N THR A 39 -28.87 46.96 18.97
CA THR A 39 -30.10 46.20 18.67
C THR A 39 -31.10 47.20 18.12
N ASP A 40 -30.92 47.57 16.85
CA ASP A 40 -31.67 48.59 16.13
C ASP A 40 -33.18 48.23 16.08
N LEU A 41 -33.98 48.83 16.97
CA LEU A 41 -35.44 48.76 16.96
C LEU A 41 -35.98 49.97 16.18
N GLU A 42 -36.26 49.81 14.90
CA GLU A 42 -37.16 50.73 14.21
C GLU A 42 -38.63 50.35 14.47
N PRO A 43 -39.52 51.32 14.73
CA PRO A 43 -40.94 51.07 14.87
C PRO A 43 -41.59 50.65 13.54
N ASP A 44 -42.58 49.76 13.61
CA ASP A 44 -43.43 49.44 12.46
C ASP A 44 -44.30 50.65 12.04
N ALA A 45 -45.10 50.51 10.99
CA ALA A 45 -46.01 51.55 10.50
C ALA A 45 -47.05 52.03 11.54
N ASN A 46 -47.17 51.35 12.69
CA ASN A 46 -48.06 51.66 13.79
C ASN A 46 -47.33 52.16 15.06
N GLY A 47 -45.98 52.23 15.07
CA GLY A 47 -45.21 52.69 16.21
C GLY A 47 -44.87 51.61 17.25
N GLU A 48 -45.06 50.32 16.95
CA GLU A 48 -44.71 49.22 17.85
C GLU A 48 -43.34 48.60 17.49
N CYS A 49 -42.49 48.39 18.50
CA CYS A 49 -41.19 47.74 18.31
C CYS A 49 -41.40 46.23 18.15
N ILE A 50 -41.05 45.65 17.00
CA ILE A 50 -41.11 44.20 16.75
C ILE A 50 -39.68 43.66 16.79
N ALA A 51 -39.44 42.59 17.57
CA ALA A 51 -38.17 41.85 17.49
C ALA A 51 -38.05 41.20 16.11
N CYS A 52 -36.86 41.22 15.49
CA CYS A 52 -36.67 40.57 14.19
C CYS A 52 -37.14 39.08 14.28
N PRO A 53 -37.88 38.55 13.29
CA PRO A 53 -38.35 37.17 13.29
C PRO A 53 -37.22 36.17 13.55
N ALA A 54 -37.50 35.05 14.22
CA ALA A 54 -36.54 33.96 14.35
C ALA A 54 -36.00 33.56 12.95
N GLY A 55 -34.68 33.65 12.76
CA GLY A 55 -34.02 33.46 11.44
C GLY A 55 -33.59 34.74 10.72
N THR A 56 -33.67 35.91 11.36
CA THR A 56 -33.08 37.15 10.83
C THR A 56 -32.07 37.71 11.84
N THR A 57 -30.85 37.99 11.38
CA THR A 57 -29.85 38.67 12.20
C THR A 57 -30.02 40.17 12.07
N SER A 58 -29.97 40.88 13.20
CA SER A 58 -29.75 42.32 13.21
C SER A 58 -28.31 42.55 12.77
N GLY A 59 -28.08 42.60 11.47
CA GLY A 59 -26.77 42.93 10.95
C GLY A 59 -26.36 44.28 11.52
N SER A 60 -25.20 44.38 12.16
CA SER A 60 -24.58 45.65 12.58
C SER A 60 -24.13 46.52 11.39
N GLY A 61 -24.75 46.33 10.22
CA GLY A 61 -24.51 47.04 8.99
C GLY A 61 -25.31 48.33 8.96
N LYS A 62 -24.62 49.43 8.71
CA LYS A 62 -25.14 50.81 8.65
C LYS A 62 -26.58 50.93 8.10
N TYR A 63 -27.40 51.70 8.82
CA TYR A 63 -28.64 52.30 8.29
C TYR A 63 -28.44 52.88 6.89
N VAL A 64 -29.19 52.36 5.92
CA VAL A 64 -29.42 52.95 4.60
C VAL A 64 -30.81 53.56 4.63
N GLU A 65 -30.91 54.87 4.39
CA GLU A 65 -32.17 55.60 4.44
C GLU A 65 -33.21 54.97 3.51
N GLY A 66 -34.26 54.36 4.10
CA GLY A 66 -35.33 53.65 3.38
C GLY A 66 -35.22 52.12 3.30
N GLN A 67 -34.26 51.47 3.98
CA GLN A 67 -34.19 50.00 4.09
C GLN A 67 -34.39 49.51 5.52
N ASN A 68 -35.13 48.40 5.68
CA ASN A 68 -35.41 47.78 6.96
C ASN A 68 -34.11 47.18 7.58
N PRO A 69 -33.75 47.51 8.84
CA PRO A 69 -32.59 46.93 9.52
C PRO A 69 -32.62 45.40 9.65
N CYS A 70 -33.81 44.77 9.65
CA CYS A 70 -33.98 43.32 9.60
C CYS A 70 -33.94 42.75 8.15
N SER A 71 -33.34 43.45 7.18
CA SER A 71 -33.30 43.03 5.77
C SER A 71 -31.94 43.17 5.09
N GLN A 72 -30.82 42.87 5.77
CA GLN A 72 -29.63 42.46 5.02
C GLN A 72 -30.00 41.15 4.30
N PRO A 73 -30.00 41.11 2.96
CA PRO A 73 -30.32 39.88 2.25
C PRO A 73 -29.32 38.80 2.65
N CYS A 74 -29.79 37.57 2.77
CA CYS A 74 -28.92 36.43 2.98
C CYS A 74 -27.88 36.36 1.86
N PHE A 75 -26.71 35.83 2.19
CA PHE A 75 -25.64 35.73 1.23
C PHE A 75 -26.06 34.81 0.08
N ASP A 76 -25.93 35.30 -1.14
CA ASP A 76 -25.77 34.44 -2.31
C ASP A 76 -24.30 33.97 -2.42
N ASN A 77 -24.01 33.08 -3.36
CA ASN A 77 -22.64 32.59 -3.55
C ASN A 77 -21.62 33.73 -3.77
N SER A 78 -21.99 34.81 -4.47
CA SER A 78 -21.05 35.89 -4.81
C SER A 78 -20.73 36.77 -3.58
N SER A 79 -21.77 37.16 -2.85
CA SER A 79 -21.67 37.99 -1.65
C SER A 79 -21.03 37.22 -0.50
N PHE A 80 -21.30 35.92 -0.36
CA PHE A 80 -20.63 35.04 0.61
C PHE A 80 -19.11 35.04 0.42
N ARG A 81 -18.64 34.86 -0.83
CA ARG A 81 -17.21 34.88 -1.16
C ARG A 81 -16.56 36.22 -0.85
N THR A 82 -17.25 37.30 -1.22
CA THR A 82 -16.78 38.67 -0.95
C THR A 82 -16.63 38.91 0.56
N ALA A 83 -17.59 38.43 1.36
CA ALA A 83 -17.56 38.53 2.81
C ALA A 83 -16.41 37.70 3.42
N LEU A 84 -16.18 36.48 2.95
CA LEU A 84 -15.06 35.63 3.37
C LEU A 84 -13.69 36.25 3.02
N ASP A 85 -13.52 36.77 1.80
CA ASP A 85 -12.28 37.43 1.39
C ASP A 85 -11.97 38.64 2.28
N LEU A 86 -13.01 39.41 2.62
CA LEU A 86 -12.86 40.51 3.56
C LEU A 86 -12.56 40.03 4.98
N TRP A 87 -13.19 38.94 5.45
CA TRP A 87 -12.94 38.36 6.77
C TRP A 87 -11.47 37.97 6.95
N PHE A 88 -10.90 37.30 5.96
CA PHE A 88 -9.50 36.85 6.02
C PHE A 88 -8.47 37.92 5.69
N SER A 89 -8.85 39.01 5.03
CA SER A 89 -7.94 40.14 4.77
C SER A 89 -8.00 41.21 5.85
N ASN A 90 -9.17 41.44 6.46
CA ASN A 90 -9.43 42.42 7.51
C ASN A 90 -10.72 42.09 8.28
N SER A 91 -10.63 41.20 9.27
CA SER A 91 -11.78 40.76 10.08
C SER A 91 -12.51 41.89 10.79
N THR A 92 -11.82 42.95 11.22
CA THR A 92 -12.46 44.14 11.81
C THR A 92 -13.37 44.84 10.81
N LEU A 93 -12.90 45.04 9.57
CA LEU A 93 -13.72 45.66 8.53
C LEU A 93 -14.84 44.72 8.07
N ALA A 94 -14.59 43.41 7.99
CA ALA A 94 -15.62 42.41 7.71
C ALA A 94 -16.73 42.45 8.77
N THR A 95 -16.37 42.49 10.05
CA THR A 95 -17.32 42.61 11.16
C THR A 95 -18.16 43.89 11.05
N ILE A 96 -17.55 45.02 10.69
CA ILE A 96 -18.28 46.29 10.47
C ILE A 96 -19.20 46.21 9.24
N THR A 97 -18.81 45.47 8.20
CA THR A 97 -19.51 45.46 6.90
C THR A 97 -20.63 44.43 6.87
N TYR A 98 -20.38 43.24 7.43
CA TYR A 98 -21.18 42.04 7.28
C TYR A 98 -21.64 41.43 8.62
N GLY A 99 -21.20 41.99 9.76
CA GLY A 99 -21.42 41.39 11.07
C GLY A 99 -20.40 40.30 11.41
N ASN A 100 -20.50 39.74 12.61
CA ASN A 100 -19.66 38.62 13.03
C ASN A 100 -19.96 37.39 12.16
N ILE A 101 -18.92 36.60 11.82
CA ILE A 101 -19.06 35.41 10.98
C ILE A 101 -20.07 34.38 11.53
N THR A 102 -20.24 34.30 12.85
CA THR A 102 -21.22 33.45 13.53
C THR A 102 -22.67 33.78 13.16
N ASP A 103 -22.95 35.04 12.82
CA ASP A 103 -24.30 35.61 12.61
C ASP A 103 -24.65 35.78 11.11
N TRP A 104 -23.82 35.23 10.21
CA TRP A 104 -24.04 35.37 8.77
C TRP A 104 -25.25 34.54 8.31
N CYS A 105 -26.18 35.17 7.59
CA CYS A 105 -27.29 34.44 6.96
C CYS A 105 -26.83 33.74 5.68
N THR A 106 -26.77 32.41 5.70
CA THR A 106 -26.26 31.57 4.60
C THR A 106 -27.34 30.79 3.84
N THR A 107 -28.63 31.03 4.11
CA THR A 107 -29.77 30.26 3.57
C THR A 107 -29.81 30.15 2.04
N ASP A 108 -29.31 31.20 1.36
CA ASP A 108 -29.32 31.32 -0.10
C ASP A 108 -27.98 30.90 -0.75
N VAL A 109 -27.00 30.47 0.06
CA VAL A 109 -25.71 29.95 -0.41
C VAL A 109 -25.92 28.50 -0.86
N THR A 110 -25.52 28.22 -2.10
CA THR A 110 -25.59 26.88 -2.71
C THR A 110 -24.21 26.27 -2.94
N ASP A 111 -23.16 27.10 -2.92
CA ASP A 111 -21.75 26.70 -3.15
C ASP A 111 -20.86 27.26 -2.03
N MET A 112 -20.40 26.36 -1.16
CA MET A 112 -19.42 26.64 -0.11
C MET A 112 -18.05 26.02 -0.40
N SER A 113 -17.82 25.56 -1.64
CA SER A 113 -16.56 24.92 -2.04
C SER A 113 -15.37 25.80 -1.67
N LYS A 114 -14.29 25.28 -1.09
CA LYS A 114 -13.08 26.09 -0.77
C LYS A 114 -13.28 27.32 0.12
N ALA A 115 -14.42 27.48 0.82
CA ALA A 115 -14.70 28.66 1.66
C ALA A 115 -13.56 28.96 2.67
N PHE A 116 -12.95 27.91 3.22
CA PHE A 116 -11.86 27.98 4.19
C PHE A 116 -10.59 27.24 3.72
N GLU A 117 -10.41 27.09 2.39
CA GLU A 117 -9.23 26.45 1.83
C GLU A 117 -7.95 27.22 2.22
N PHE A 118 -6.96 26.48 2.75
CA PHE A 118 -5.68 27.00 3.27
C PHE A 118 -5.80 28.02 4.40
N LYS A 119 -6.93 28.07 5.11
CA LYS A 119 -7.09 28.90 6.31
C LYS A 119 -6.60 28.13 7.53
N TYR A 120 -5.27 27.94 7.60
CA TYR A 120 -4.60 27.06 8.57
C TYR A 120 -4.99 27.28 10.04
N THR A 121 -5.33 28.52 10.42
CA THR A 121 -5.67 28.91 11.80
C THR A 121 -7.16 29.13 12.02
N PHE A 122 -8.01 28.85 11.03
CA PHE A 122 -9.45 29.09 11.13
C PHE A 122 -10.10 28.08 12.09
N ASN A 123 -10.80 28.59 13.09
CA ASN A 123 -11.56 27.81 14.06
C ASN A 123 -12.69 28.67 14.69
N GLU A 124 -13.24 29.63 13.94
CA GLU A 124 -14.35 30.46 14.41
C GLU A 124 -15.66 29.65 14.37
N ASP A 125 -16.55 29.91 15.32
CA ASP A 125 -17.85 29.23 15.39
C ASP A 125 -18.72 29.55 14.17
N ILE A 126 -19.20 28.51 13.51
CA ILE A 126 -20.09 28.53 12.34
C ILE A 126 -21.24 27.53 12.49
N SER A 127 -21.47 27.05 13.73
CA SER A 127 -22.50 26.06 14.05
C SER A 127 -23.92 26.54 13.69
N GLY A 128 -24.15 27.85 13.72
CA GLY A 128 -25.43 28.49 13.43
C GLY A 128 -25.73 28.72 11.94
N TRP A 129 -24.83 28.37 11.03
CA TRP A 129 -25.07 28.53 9.59
C TRP A 129 -26.14 27.58 9.07
N ASP A 130 -27.05 28.10 8.23
CA ASP A 130 -27.96 27.28 7.45
C ASP A 130 -27.27 26.84 6.17
N VAL A 131 -27.02 25.53 6.04
CA VAL A 131 -26.39 24.91 4.87
C VAL A 131 -27.35 24.01 4.08
N SER A 132 -28.65 24.05 4.38
CA SER A 132 -29.66 23.16 3.77
C SER A 132 -29.81 23.32 2.26
N SER A 133 -29.44 24.49 1.72
CA SER A 133 -29.41 24.79 0.28
C SER A 133 -28.08 24.43 -0.40
N VAL A 134 -27.04 24.09 0.36
CA VAL A 134 -25.70 23.88 -0.18
C VAL A 134 -25.62 22.54 -0.92
N THR A 135 -25.14 22.59 -2.16
CA THR A 135 -24.97 21.41 -3.02
C THR A 135 -23.51 21.00 -3.19
N ASP A 136 -22.57 21.93 -2.98
CA ASP A 136 -21.11 21.73 -3.13
C ASP A 136 -20.36 22.23 -1.89
N MET A 137 -19.71 21.29 -1.19
CA MET A 137 -18.83 21.55 -0.04
C MET A 137 -17.37 21.13 -0.33
N SER A 138 -17.03 20.93 -1.60
CA SER A 138 -15.72 20.44 -2.01
C SER A 138 -14.61 21.36 -1.50
N SER A 139 -13.60 20.77 -0.86
CA SER A 139 -12.45 21.48 -0.27
C SER A 139 -12.79 22.57 0.75
N MET A 140 -14.00 22.59 1.32
CA MET A 140 -14.46 23.68 2.21
C MET A 140 -13.49 23.95 3.35
N PHE A 141 -12.97 22.93 4.03
CA PHE A 141 -11.99 23.02 5.12
C PHE A 141 -10.61 22.47 4.74
N ARG A 142 -10.30 22.41 3.44
CA ARG A 142 -9.02 21.87 2.98
C ARG A 142 -7.85 22.65 3.58
N SER A 143 -7.02 21.98 4.37
CA SER A 143 -5.89 22.51 5.11
C SER A 143 -6.25 23.56 6.17
N ALA A 144 -7.49 23.57 6.66
CA ALA A 144 -7.88 24.28 7.87
C ALA A 144 -7.42 23.49 9.12
N GLN A 145 -6.10 23.46 9.33
CA GLN A 145 -5.41 22.49 10.21
C GLN A 145 -5.95 22.42 11.65
N VAL A 146 -6.42 23.55 12.20
CA VAL A 146 -6.91 23.64 13.58
C VAL A 146 -8.44 23.65 13.68
N PHE A 147 -9.16 23.53 12.56
CA PHE A 147 -10.61 23.59 12.55
C PHE A 147 -11.20 22.37 13.27
N ASN A 148 -12.04 22.62 14.27
CA ASN A 148 -12.69 21.59 15.07
C ASN A 148 -14.00 22.11 15.72
N GLN A 149 -14.76 22.91 15.00
CA GLN A 149 -16.04 23.47 15.50
C GLN A 149 -17.21 22.52 15.25
N ASP A 150 -18.17 22.51 16.18
CA ASP A 150 -19.35 21.65 16.11
C ASP A 150 -20.24 22.03 14.92
N ILE A 151 -20.25 21.15 13.92
CA ILE A 151 -21.06 21.23 12.70
C ILE A 151 -22.00 20.01 12.57
N GLY A 152 -22.18 19.25 13.66
CA GLY A 152 -23.01 18.04 13.64
C GLY A 152 -24.48 18.29 13.34
N ASN A 153 -24.95 19.51 13.61
CA ASN A 153 -26.34 19.93 13.39
C ASN A 153 -26.62 20.46 11.96
N TRP A 154 -25.62 20.50 11.09
CA TRP A 154 -25.80 20.95 9.71
C TRP A 154 -26.68 19.99 8.90
N ASP A 155 -27.66 20.55 8.18
CA ASP A 155 -28.45 19.79 7.19
C ASP A 155 -27.68 19.70 5.87
N VAL A 156 -26.91 18.62 5.71
CA VAL A 156 -26.14 18.35 4.48
C VAL A 156 -26.92 17.54 3.44
N SER A 157 -28.25 17.38 3.60
CA SER A 157 -29.04 16.48 2.74
C SER A 157 -29.11 16.90 1.27
N SER A 158 -28.84 18.17 0.96
CA SER A 158 -28.75 18.69 -0.42
C SER A 158 -27.35 18.56 -1.03
N VAL A 159 -26.32 18.20 -0.23
CA VAL A 159 -24.93 18.16 -0.69
C VAL A 159 -24.73 16.96 -1.60
N THR A 160 -24.04 17.23 -2.71
CA THR A 160 -23.74 16.23 -3.74
C THR A 160 -22.25 15.96 -3.87
N ASP A 161 -21.40 16.96 -3.58
CA ASP A 161 -19.94 16.88 -3.65
C ASP A 161 -19.28 17.25 -2.29
N MET A 162 -18.53 16.30 -1.72
CA MET A 162 -17.71 16.48 -0.50
C MET A 162 -16.22 16.21 -0.75
N THR A 163 -15.77 16.26 -2.00
CA THR A 163 -14.37 16.02 -2.40
C THR A 163 -13.43 16.90 -1.58
N TYR A 164 -12.43 16.31 -0.92
CA TYR A 164 -11.45 17.03 -0.10
C TYR A 164 -12.00 17.88 1.06
N MET A 165 -13.25 17.70 1.50
CA MET A 165 -13.89 18.62 2.46
C MET A 165 -13.05 18.88 3.72
N PHE A 166 -12.46 17.84 4.33
CA PHE A 166 -11.57 17.92 5.49
C PHE A 166 -10.13 17.50 5.19
N TYR A 167 -9.71 17.54 3.92
CA TYR A 167 -8.33 17.23 3.53
C TYR A 167 -7.34 18.11 4.31
N GLY A 168 -6.44 17.56 5.13
CA GLY A 168 -5.49 18.38 5.89
C GLY A 168 -6.08 19.13 7.10
N ALA A 169 -7.29 18.81 7.53
CA ALA A 169 -7.87 19.35 8.76
C ALA A 169 -7.44 18.49 9.97
N TYR A 170 -6.16 18.61 10.35
CA TYR A 170 -5.51 17.72 11.33
C TYR A 170 -6.30 17.53 12.64
N ALA A 171 -6.85 18.63 13.18
CA ALA A 171 -7.55 18.63 14.46
C ALA A 171 -9.05 18.28 14.38
N PHE A 172 -9.61 18.07 13.18
CA PHE A 172 -11.05 17.89 13.03
C PHE A 172 -11.50 16.53 13.57
N ASN A 173 -12.39 16.55 14.56
CA ASN A 173 -12.90 15.35 15.21
C ASN A 173 -14.30 15.57 15.82
N GLN A 174 -15.18 16.30 15.12
CA GLN A 174 -16.55 16.58 15.59
C GLN A 174 -17.55 15.54 15.11
N ASP A 175 -18.56 15.25 15.94
CA ASP A 175 -19.60 14.27 15.64
C ASP A 175 -20.44 14.72 14.44
N ILE A 176 -20.28 14.00 13.34
CA ILE A 176 -21.01 14.17 12.07
C ILE A 176 -21.78 12.90 11.71
N GLY A 177 -21.96 11.99 12.66
CA GLY A 177 -22.64 10.71 12.41
C GLY A 177 -24.09 10.87 11.96
N ASN A 178 -24.75 11.96 12.37
CA ASN A 178 -26.14 12.27 12.03
C ASN A 178 -26.32 12.91 10.65
N TRP A 179 -25.25 13.17 9.90
CA TRP A 179 -25.34 13.76 8.57
C TRP A 179 -26.04 12.83 7.57
N ASN A 180 -27.00 13.38 6.83
CA ASN A 180 -27.64 12.67 5.72
C ASN A 180 -26.83 12.82 4.43
N VAL A 181 -25.94 11.86 4.14
CA VAL A 181 -25.08 11.86 2.95
C VAL A 181 -25.66 11.09 1.76
N SER A 182 -26.95 10.73 1.76
CA SER A 182 -27.54 9.84 0.73
C SER A 182 -27.48 10.40 -0.71
N ASN A 183 -27.37 11.72 -0.84
CA ASN A 183 -27.28 12.42 -2.12
C ASN A 183 -25.83 12.71 -2.57
N VAL A 184 -24.83 12.38 -1.74
CA VAL A 184 -23.42 12.55 -2.08
C VAL A 184 -23.02 11.47 -3.09
N PHE A 185 -22.48 11.89 -4.24
CA PHE A 185 -22.02 10.98 -5.29
C PHE A 185 -20.49 10.85 -5.34
N VAL A 186 -19.76 11.88 -4.89
CA VAL A 186 -18.29 11.95 -4.92
C VAL A 186 -17.78 12.53 -3.58
N MET A 187 -16.94 11.77 -2.89
CA MET A 187 -16.26 12.19 -1.65
C MET A 187 -14.82 11.62 -1.49
N PRO A 188 -14.02 11.52 -2.56
CA PRO A 188 -12.64 11.06 -2.44
C PRO A 188 -11.85 12.04 -1.58
N SER A 189 -10.89 11.48 -0.84
CA SER A 189 -9.98 12.26 0.02
C SER A 189 -10.68 13.14 1.07
N MET A 190 -11.93 12.87 1.45
CA MET A 190 -12.69 13.70 2.39
C MET A 190 -11.96 13.89 3.72
N PHE A 191 -11.37 12.82 4.29
CA PHE A 191 -10.60 12.82 5.54
C PHE A 191 -9.11 12.56 5.30
N TYR A 192 -8.59 12.87 4.11
CA TYR A 192 -7.17 12.75 3.82
C TYR A 192 -6.35 13.55 4.84
N ILE A 193 -5.44 12.87 5.53
CA ILE A 193 -4.61 13.33 6.65
C ILE A 193 -5.39 14.10 7.72
N ALA A 194 -6.67 13.78 7.96
CA ALA A 194 -7.41 14.25 9.13
C ALA A 194 -6.97 13.43 10.37
N GLU A 195 -5.78 13.73 10.88
CA GLU A 195 -5.04 12.85 11.80
C GLU A 195 -5.79 12.49 13.08
N ASP A 196 -6.65 13.38 13.62
CA ASP A 196 -7.43 13.19 14.85
C ASP A 196 -8.84 12.64 14.61
N PHE A 197 -9.30 12.50 13.36
CA PHE A 197 -10.69 12.13 13.06
C PHE A 197 -10.98 10.67 13.45
N ASN A 198 -11.96 10.47 14.35
CA ASN A 198 -12.37 9.14 14.80
C ASN A 198 -13.85 9.10 15.24
N GLN A 199 -14.74 9.78 14.52
CA GLN A 199 -16.17 9.84 14.86
C GLN A 199 -16.98 8.77 14.14
N ASP A 200 -18.03 8.27 14.81
CA ASP A 200 -18.90 7.23 14.27
C ASP A 200 -19.68 7.74 13.05
N ILE A 201 -19.37 7.14 11.90
CA ILE A 201 -20.00 7.39 10.61
C ILE A 201 -20.57 6.10 10.01
N GLY A 202 -20.72 5.05 10.81
CA GLY A 202 -21.23 3.74 10.36
C GLY A 202 -22.67 3.78 9.85
N SER A 203 -23.44 4.78 10.29
CA SER A 203 -24.83 5.00 9.90
C SER A 203 -25.02 5.76 8.58
N TRP A 204 -23.94 6.27 7.98
CA TRP A 204 -24.01 6.99 6.72
C TRP A 204 -24.51 6.11 5.57
N ASN A 205 -25.45 6.64 4.78
CA ASN A 205 -25.89 5.99 3.54
C ASN A 205 -24.97 6.39 2.38
N VAL A 206 -23.98 5.53 2.10
CA VAL A 206 -22.99 5.73 1.03
C VAL A 206 -23.34 5.00 -0.28
N SER A 207 -24.56 4.48 -0.41
CA SER A 207 -24.98 3.62 -1.55
C SER A 207 -24.94 4.30 -2.91
N SER A 208 -24.76 5.62 -2.97
CA SER A 208 -24.68 6.41 -4.22
C SER A 208 -23.25 6.67 -4.68
N VAL A 209 -22.26 6.42 -3.82
CA VAL A 209 -20.86 6.81 -4.01
C VAL A 209 -20.16 5.84 -4.95
N THR A 210 -19.37 6.38 -5.89
CA THR A 210 -18.63 5.58 -6.87
C THR A 210 -17.12 5.60 -6.69
N ASP A 211 -16.60 6.57 -5.92
CA ASP A 211 -15.17 6.80 -5.70
C ASP A 211 -14.93 7.10 -4.21
N MET A 212 -14.18 6.21 -3.55
CA MET A 212 -13.75 6.33 -2.15
C MET A 212 -12.21 6.41 -2.05
N SER A 213 -11.53 6.72 -3.14
CA SER A 213 -10.08 6.84 -3.17
C SER A 213 -9.59 7.82 -2.10
N ASP A 214 -8.52 7.42 -1.41
CA ASP A 214 -7.81 8.25 -0.42
C ASP A 214 -8.68 8.75 0.77
N MET A 215 -9.91 8.27 0.95
CA MET A 215 -10.89 8.85 1.87
C MET A 215 -10.38 8.97 3.31
N PHE A 216 -9.68 7.95 3.83
CA PHE A 216 -9.08 7.93 5.18
C PHE A 216 -7.55 7.82 5.13
N TYR A 217 -6.93 8.21 4.00
CA TYR A 217 -5.47 8.21 3.90
C TYR A 217 -4.88 9.03 5.06
N GLY A 218 -4.00 8.46 5.86
CA GLY A 218 -3.34 9.16 6.97
C GLY A 218 -4.28 9.63 8.08
N ALA A 219 -5.53 9.19 8.13
CA ALA A 219 -6.40 9.37 9.29
C ALA A 219 -5.96 8.39 10.39
N THR A 220 -4.86 8.74 11.06
CA THR A 220 -4.03 7.74 11.77
C THR A 220 -4.73 7.01 12.91
N VAL A 221 -5.75 7.62 13.52
CA VAL A 221 -6.51 7.08 14.65
C VAL A 221 -7.91 6.58 14.26
N PHE A 222 -8.30 6.70 12.99
CA PHE A 222 -9.64 6.31 12.54
C PHE A 222 -9.83 4.80 12.68
N ASN A 223 -10.82 4.38 13.46
CA ASN A 223 -11.11 2.96 13.71
C ASN A 223 -12.60 2.73 14.03
N GLN A 224 -13.50 3.41 13.32
CA GLN A 224 -14.95 3.29 13.53
C GLN A 224 -15.59 2.24 12.63
N ASP A 225 -16.63 1.58 13.13
CA ASP A 225 -17.33 0.51 12.41
C ASP A 225 -18.06 1.07 11.19
N ILE A 226 -17.58 0.66 10.01
CA ILE A 226 -18.14 1.00 8.69
C ILE A 226 -18.52 -0.27 7.92
N GLY A 227 -18.62 -1.42 8.60
CA GLY A 227 -18.95 -2.71 7.98
C GLY A 227 -20.35 -2.76 7.35
N SER A 228 -21.25 -1.87 7.80
CA SER A 228 -22.63 -1.72 7.30
C SER A 228 -22.77 -0.85 6.04
N TRP A 229 -21.69 -0.23 5.57
CA TRP A 229 -21.74 0.59 4.35
C TRP A 229 -22.07 -0.25 3.11
N ASP A 230 -23.02 0.24 2.31
CA ASP A 230 -23.28 -0.29 0.97
C ASP A 230 -22.29 0.32 -0.03
N VAL A 231 -21.22 -0.43 -0.30
CA VAL A 231 -20.16 -0.05 -1.25
C VAL A 231 -20.32 -0.68 -2.64
N SER A 232 -21.48 -1.28 -2.94
CA SER A 232 -21.73 -2.06 -4.16
C SER A 232 -21.54 -1.28 -5.47
N ARG A 233 -21.54 0.06 -5.43
CA ARG A 233 -21.33 0.93 -6.60
C ARG A 233 -19.93 1.53 -6.69
N VAL A 234 -19.07 1.28 -5.71
CA VAL A 234 -17.72 1.84 -5.66
C VAL A 234 -16.84 1.13 -6.69
N THR A 235 -16.09 1.92 -7.44
CA THR A 235 -15.17 1.45 -8.47
C THR A 235 -13.70 1.71 -8.14
N ASP A 236 -13.42 2.68 -7.26
CA ASP A 236 -12.08 3.02 -6.80
C ASP A 236 -12.03 3.09 -5.26
N MET A 237 -11.17 2.26 -4.67
CA MET A 237 -10.81 2.22 -3.24
C MET A 237 -9.30 2.39 -3.04
N GLY A 238 -8.59 2.86 -4.06
CA GLY A 238 -7.15 3.09 -4.01
C GLY A 238 -6.78 4.00 -2.83
N TRP A 239 -5.75 3.60 -2.10
CA TRP A 239 -5.19 4.36 -0.97
C TRP A 239 -6.16 4.68 0.18
N MET A 240 -7.38 4.11 0.19
CA MET A 240 -8.45 4.48 1.12
C MET A 240 -8.04 4.45 2.60
N PHE A 241 -7.30 3.42 3.04
CA PHE A 241 -6.79 3.27 4.41
C PHE A 241 -5.26 3.34 4.50
N ARG A 242 -4.60 3.91 3.48
CA ARG A 242 -3.14 4.05 3.51
C ARG A 242 -2.72 4.91 4.69
N PHE A 243 -1.82 4.41 5.55
CA PHE A 243 -1.40 5.07 6.80
C PHE A 243 -2.49 5.28 7.87
N ALA A 244 -3.68 4.68 7.73
CA ALA A 244 -4.69 4.61 8.78
C ALA A 244 -4.32 3.52 9.80
N ASN A 245 -3.32 3.80 10.63
CA ASN A 245 -2.62 2.78 11.42
C ASN A 245 -3.53 1.99 12.38
N ASP A 246 -4.53 2.67 12.95
CA ASP A 246 -5.43 2.09 13.95
C ASP A 246 -6.64 1.38 13.33
N PHE A 247 -6.86 1.48 12.01
CA PHE A 247 -8.03 0.88 11.36
C PHE A 247 -7.96 -0.65 11.33
N ASN A 248 -8.92 -1.30 12.00
CA ASN A 248 -9.04 -2.76 12.06
C ASN A 248 -10.50 -3.22 12.22
N GLN A 249 -11.43 -2.58 11.51
CA GLN A 249 -12.86 -2.88 11.59
C GLN A 249 -13.30 -3.91 10.56
N ASN A 250 -14.32 -4.71 10.92
CA ASN A 250 -14.81 -5.78 10.06
C ASN A 250 -15.53 -5.22 8.83
N ILE A 251 -14.93 -5.44 7.67
CA ILE A 251 -15.44 -5.03 6.35
C ILE A 251 -15.64 -6.23 5.41
N GLY A 252 -15.64 -7.46 5.95
CA GLY A 252 -15.80 -8.69 5.15
C GLY A 252 -17.16 -8.79 4.45
N SER A 253 -18.17 -8.06 4.92
CA SER A 253 -19.51 -7.99 4.34
C SER A 253 -19.67 -7.03 3.16
N TRP A 254 -18.63 -6.25 2.84
CA TRP A 254 -18.69 -5.32 1.71
C TRP A 254 -18.81 -6.04 0.37
N ASP A 255 -19.72 -5.55 -0.48
CA ASP A 255 -19.80 -5.95 -1.88
C ASP A 255 -18.80 -5.14 -2.72
N VAL A 256 -17.63 -5.72 -2.96
CA VAL A 256 -16.54 -5.11 -3.74
C VAL A 256 -16.51 -5.57 -5.21
N SER A 257 -17.57 -6.23 -5.69
CA SER A 257 -17.62 -6.84 -7.04
C SER A 257 -17.44 -5.85 -8.20
N ASN A 258 -17.70 -4.55 -7.97
CA ASN A 258 -17.51 -3.49 -8.96
C ASN A 258 -16.18 -2.73 -8.82
N VAL A 259 -15.36 -3.04 -7.81
CA VAL A 259 -14.10 -2.34 -7.57
C VAL A 259 -13.06 -2.74 -8.62
N ILE A 260 -12.41 -1.73 -9.21
CA ILE A 260 -11.37 -1.88 -10.23
C ILE A 260 -9.98 -1.60 -9.62
N ASN A 261 -9.89 -0.67 -8.68
CA ASN A 261 -8.64 -0.19 -8.09
C ASN A 261 -8.64 -0.37 -6.56
N MET A 262 -7.71 -1.19 -6.06
CA MET A 262 -7.44 -1.40 -4.62
C MET A 262 -5.98 -1.09 -4.28
N ARG A 263 -5.28 -0.34 -5.15
CA ARG A 263 -3.86 -0.03 -4.97
C ARG A 263 -3.62 0.60 -3.60
N SER A 264 -2.66 0.05 -2.86
CA SER A 264 -2.21 0.59 -1.56
C SER A 264 -3.32 0.76 -0.51
N MET A 265 -4.45 0.06 -0.63
CA MET A 265 -5.62 0.24 0.24
C MET A 265 -5.25 0.10 1.73
N PHE A 266 -4.46 -0.91 2.08
CA PHE A 266 -3.96 -1.17 3.45
C PHE A 266 -2.44 -0.99 3.57
N TYR A 267 -1.88 -0.03 2.82
CA TYR A 267 -0.45 0.32 2.91
C TYR A 267 -0.12 0.94 4.26
N MET A 268 0.91 0.42 4.93
CA MET A 268 1.36 0.88 6.25
C MET A 268 2.72 1.59 6.20
N GLY A 269 2.91 2.50 7.15
CA GLY A 269 4.11 3.31 7.27
C GLY A 269 5.20 2.67 8.11
N ILE A 270 5.84 3.48 8.96
CA ILE A 270 6.87 2.99 9.88
C ILE A 270 6.23 2.33 11.11
N ARG A 271 5.00 2.73 11.45
CA ARG A 271 4.23 2.09 12.51
C ARG A 271 3.59 0.82 11.96
N PRO A 272 3.67 -0.32 12.67
CA PRO A 272 2.96 -1.53 12.27
C PRO A 272 1.46 -1.23 12.28
N GLY A 273 0.80 -1.49 11.14
CA GLY A 273 -0.65 -1.36 11.02
C GLY A 273 -1.37 -2.46 11.80
N SER A 274 -2.63 -2.22 12.14
CA SER A 274 -3.46 -3.14 12.91
C SER A 274 -4.40 -4.01 12.07
N PHE A 275 -4.60 -3.69 10.79
CA PHE A 275 -5.58 -4.37 9.94
C PHE A 275 -5.31 -5.86 9.77
N ASN A 276 -6.25 -6.69 10.23
CA ASN A 276 -6.20 -8.16 10.11
C ASN A 276 -7.61 -8.78 10.13
N GLN A 277 -8.57 -8.17 9.41
CA GLN A 277 -9.96 -8.63 9.37
C GLN A 277 -10.23 -9.55 8.19
N ASP A 278 -11.14 -10.52 8.39
CA ASP A 278 -11.49 -11.50 7.37
C ASP A 278 -12.18 -10.82 6.17
N ILE A 279 -11.52 -10.92 5.02
CA ILE A 279 -11.94 -10.40 3.72
C ILE A 279 -11.91 -11.51 2.65
N GLY A 280 -11.84 -12.78 3.07
CA GLY A 280 -11.76 -13.91 2.15
C GLY A 280 -13.01 -14.09 1.27
N THR A 281 -14.14 -13.51 1.70
CA THR A 281 -15.44 -13.56 1.01
C THR A 281 -15.62 -12.48 -0.05
N TRP A 282 -14.67 -11.55 -0.19
CA TRP A 282 -14.74 -10.50 -1.21
C TRP A 282 -14.68 -11.07 -2.63
N ASP A 283 -15.59 -10.58 -3.50
CA ASP A 283 -15.52 -10.80 -4.94
C ASP A 283 -14.61 -9.75 -5.57
N VAL A 284 -13.34 -10.13 -5.81
CA VAL A 284 -12.33 -9.27 -6.41
C VAL A 284 -12.14 -9.50 -7.91
N SER A 285 -13.07 -10.22 -8.57
CA SER A 285 -12.96 -10.62 -9.98
C SER A 285 -12.86 -9.46 -10.98
N SER A 286 -13.32 -8.26 -10.60
CA SER A 286 -13.23 -7.03 -11.39
C SER A 286 -11.95 -6.21 -11.15
N VAL A 287 -11.18 -6.53 -10.11
CA VAL A 287 -10.02 -5.73 -9.68
C VAL A 287 -8.87 -5.89 -10.66
N LYS A 288 -8.28 -4.77 -11.08
CA LYS A 288 -7.14 -4.72 -12.01
C LYS A 288 -5.82 -4.32 -11.34
N TYR A 289 -5.90 -3.48 -10.31
CA TYR A 289 -4.75 -2.86 -9.64
C TYR A 289 -4.76 -3.21 -8.14
N MET A 290 -3.80 -4.03 -7.70
CA MET A 290 -3.59 -4.44 -6.30
C MET A 290 -2.18 -4.09 -5.79
N SER A 291 -1.45 -3.23 -6.50
CA SER A 291 -0.08 -2.89 -6.10
C SER A 291 -0.04 -2.31 -4.69
N ASP A 292 0.94 -2.77 -3.91
CA ASP A 292 1.21 -2.38 -2.54
C ASP A 292 0.01 -2.51 -1.57
N MET A 293 -1.04 -3.30 -1.90
CA MET A 293 -2.29 -3.35 -1.13
C MET A 293 -2.07 -3.65 0.36
N PHE A 294 -1.16 -4.58 0.69
CA PHE A 294 -0.78 -4.96 2.05
C PHE A 294 0.69 -4.63 2.37
N TYR A 295 1.26 -3.61 1.71
CA TYR A 295 2.63 -3.17 2.00
C TYR A 295 2.79 -2.84 3.48
N ARG A 296 3.73 -3.49 4.17
CA ARG A 296 4.00 -3.37 5.61
C ARG A 296 2.79 -3.68 6.52
N ALA A 297 1.76 -4.35 6.03
CA ALA A 297 0.70 -4.88 6.86
C ALA A 297 1.24 -6.09 7.65
N THR A 298 2.11 -5.84 8.62
CA THR A 298 2.96 -6.86 9.26
C THR A 298 2.16 -7.98 9.92
N VAL A 299 0.96 -7.69 10.41
CA VAL A 299 0.08 -8.63 11.14
C VAL A 299 -1.01 -9.26 10.26
N PHE A 300 -1.13 -8.85 8.99
CA PHE A 300 -2.19 -9.34 8.11
C PHE A 300 -1.93 -10.79 7.72
N ASN A 301 -2.86 -11.69 8.04
CA ASN A 301 -2.72 -13.11 7.75
C ASN A 301 -4.08 -13.82 7.54
N GLN A 302 -5.02 -13.16 6.87
CA GLN A 302 -6.37 -13.67 6.63
C GLN A 302 -6.46 -14.47 5.33
N ASN A 303 -7.28 -15.53 5.33
CA ASN A 303 -7.40 -16.44 4.20
C ASN A 303 -8.06 -15.75 3.00
N ILE A 304 -7.26 -15.52 1.97
CA ILE A 304 -7.66 -14.91 0.69
C ILE A 304 -7.47 -15.86 -0.50
N GLY A 305 -7.27 -17.16 -0.24
CA GLY A 305 -7.01 -18.16 -1.29
C GLY A 305 -8.16 -18.35 -2.28
N SER A 306 -9.38 -17.97 -1.88
CA SER A 306 -10.60 -18.05 -2.70
C SER A 306 -10.81 -16.85 -3.63
N TRP A 307 -9.97 -15.82 -3.57
CA TRP A 307 -10.09 -14.66 -4.43
C TRP A 307 -9.87 -15.02 -5.91
N ASP A 308 -10.77 -14.54 -6.77
CA ASP A 308 -10.59 -14.57 -8.22
C ASP A 308 -9.75 -13.35 -8.65
N VAL A 309 -8.44 -13.57 -8.84
CA VAL A 309 -7.49 -12.54 -9.26
C VAL A 309 -7.19 -12.56 -10.76
N SER A 310 -7.99 -13.27 -11.56
CA SER A 310 -7.75 -13.49 -13.01
C SER A 310 -7.74 -12.19 -13.84
N SER A 311 -8.35 -11.11 -13.34
CA SER A 311 -8.35 -9.78 -13.97
C SER A 311 -7.20 -8.88 -13.53
N VAL A 312 -6.43 -9.26 -12.52
CA VAL A 312 -5.37 -8.43 -11.94
C VAL A 312 -4.17 -8.36 -12.88
N THR A 313 -3.65 -7.15 -13.11
CA THR A 313 -2.52 -6.91 -14.02
C THR A 313 -1.26 -6.40 -13.31
N ASP A 314 -1.41 -5.84 -12.11
CA ASP A 314 -0.33 -5.29 -11.28
C ASP A 314 -0.51 -5.75 -9.81
N MET A 315 0.43 -6.59 -9.36
CA MET A 315 0.56 -7.08 -7.98
C MET A 315 1.87 -6.62 -7.32
N SER A 316 2.54 -5.62 -7.91
CA SER A 316 3.83 -5.15 -7.42
C SER A 316 3.73 -4.70 -5.96
N GLY A 317 4.62 -5.21 -5.11
CA GLY A 317 4.69 -4.88 -3.69
C GLY A 317 3.51 -5.32 -2.82
N MET A 318 2.56 -6.13 -3.34
CA MET A 318 1.30 -6.45 -2.67
C MET A 318 1.48 -6.90 -1.20
N PHE A 319 2.48 -7.73 -0.91
CA PHE A 319 2.82 -8.24 0.44
C PHE A 319 4.23 -7.83 0.89
N HIS A 320 4.80 -6.75 0.35
CA HIS A 320 6.14 -6.29 0.72
C HIS A 320 6.15 -5.90 2.21
N TYR A 321 7.02 -6.52 3.01
CA TYR A 321 7.08 -6.41 4.48
C TYR A 321 5.81 -6.87 5.22
N ALA A 322 4.93 -7.67 4.60
CA ALA A 322 3.85 -8.34 5.30
C ALA A 322 4.41 -9.59 6.01
N THR A 323 5.03 -9.37 7.17
CA THR A 323 5.88 -10.39 7.82
C THR A 323 5.15 -11.65 8.22
N ASP A 324 3.89 -11.54 8.68
CA ASP A 324 3.12 -12.67 9.21
C ASP A 324 2.27 -13.36 8.13
N PHE A 325 2.22 -12.82 6.91
CA PHE A 325 1.36 -13.34 5.85
C PHE A 325 1.87 -14.71 5.35
N ASN A 326 1.05 -15.75 5.50
CA ASN A 326 1.38 -17.11 5.09
C ASN A 326 0.14 -17.93 4.68
N GLN A 327 -0.79 -17.32 3.95
CA GLN A 327 -2.04 -17.98 3.53
C GLN A 327 -1.92 -18.61 2.15
N ASN A 328 -2.55 -19.76 1.96
CA ASN A 328 -2.49 -20.51 0.71
C ASN A 328 -3.16 -19.73 -0.43
N ILE A 329 -2.36 -19.33 -1.40
CA ILE A 329 -2.74 -18.60 -2.61
C ILE A 329 -2.33 -19.34 -3.90
N GLY A 330 -1.95 -20.62 -3.80
CA GLY A 330 -1.48 -21.40 -4.95
C GLY A 330 -2.54 -21.62 -6.03
N SER A 331 -3.83 -21.47 -5.67
CA SER A 331 -4.97 -21.58 -6.59
C SER A 331 -5.29 -20.30 -7.36
N TRP A 332 -4.59 -19.19 -7.10
CA TRP A 332 -4.82 -17.95 -7.82
C TRP A 332 -4.46 -18.08 -9.30
N ASP A 333 -5.35 -17.60 -10.17
CA ASP A 333 -5.07 -17.41 -11.59
C ASP A 333 -4.34 -16.07 -11.79
N VAL A 334 -3.02 -16.13 -11.91
CA VAL A 334 -2.16 -14.96 -12.12
C VAL A 334 -1.78 -14.75 -13.59
N SER A 335 -2.43 -15.45 -14.52
CA SER A 335 -2.06 -15.45 -15.94
C SER A 335 -2.17 -14.07 -16.60
N SER A 336 -2.95 -13.14 -16.05
CA SER A 336 -3.05 -11.76 -16.54
C SER A 336 -2.02 -10.79 -15.96
N VAL A 337 -1.24 -11.21 -14.96
CA VAL A 337 -0.33 -10.32 -14.23
C VAL A 337 0.91 -10.01 -15.06
N THR A 338 1.28 -8.72 -15.09
CA THR A 338 2.47 -8.24 -15.82
C THR A 338 3.56 -7.69 -14.88
N ASP A 339 3.23 -7.33 -13.65
CA ASP A 339 4.15 -6.79 -12.66
C ASP A 339 3.98 -7.49 -11.30
N MET A 340 5.01 -8.22 -10.88
CA MET A 340 5.12 -8.90 -9.57
C MET A 340 6.34 -8.40 -8.77
N ALA A 341 6.89 -7.25 -9.16
CA ALA A 341 8.06 -6.67 -8.49
C ALA A 341 7.85 -6.53 -6.98
N ASN A 342 8.81 -6.97 -6.17
CA ASN A 342 8.77 -6.88 -4.71
C ASN A 342 7.54 -7.52 -4.04
N MET A 343 6.75 -8.37 -4.72
CA MET A 343 5.45 -8.85 -4.20
C MET A 343 5.53 -9.43 -2.79
N PHE A 344 6.55 -10.24 -2.47
CA PHE A 344 6.80 -10.87 -1.17
C PHE A 344 8.12 -10.41 -0.53
N ARG A 345 8.64 -9.25 -0.93
CA ARG A 345 9.91 -8.75 -0.39
C ARG A 345 9.81 -8.58 1.12
N TYR A 346 10.69 -9.23 1.89
CA TYR A 346 10.67 -9.27 3.36
C TYR A 346 9.35 -9.78 3.98
N ALA A 347 8.57 -10.60 3.25
CA ALA A 347 7.48 -11.37 3.82
C ALA A 347 8.07 -12.62 4.51
N ASN A 348 8.55 -12.44 5.74
CA ASN A 348 9.43 -13.42 6.40
C ASN A 348 8.81 -14.81 6.58
N ASP A 349 7.52 -14.90 6.86
CA ASP A 349 6.81 -16.16 7.15
C ASP A 349 6.18 -16.80 5.90
N PHE A 350 6.18 -16.14 4.75
CA PHE A 350 5.54 -16.65 3.54
C PHE A 350 6.25 -17.89 3.01
N ASN A 351 5.56 -19.02 3.02
CA ASN A 351 6.04 -20.30 2.51
C ASN A 351 4.89 -21.16 1.96
N GLN A 352 4.15 -20.63 0.99
CA GLN A 352 3.01 -21.32 0.38
C GLN A 352 3.34 -21.71 -1.05
N ASN A 353 2.89 -22.89 -1.46
CA ASN A 353 3.15 -23.41 -2.80
C ASN A 353 2.50 -22.51 -3.86
N VAL A 354 3.34 -21.91 -4.68
CA VAL A 354 2.97 -21.04 -5.82
C VAL A 354 3.51 -21.59 -7.14
N GLY A 355 4.04 -22.82 -7.16
CA GLY A 355 4.62 -23.44 -8.36
C GLY A 355 3.63 -23.61 -9.50
N SER A 356 2.33 -23.72 -9.20
CA SER A 356 1.26 -23.83 -10.20
C SER A 356 0.88 -22.54 -10.91
N TRP A 357 1.44 -21.39 -10.52
CA TRP A 357 1.14 -20.11 -11.15
C TRP A 357 1.63 -20.02 -12.59
N ASP A 358 0.75 -19.58 -13.49
CA ASP A 358 1.13 -19.20 -14.85
C ASP A 358 1.68 -17.77 -14.84
N VAL A 359 3.00 -17.64 -14.74
CA VAL A 359 3.70 -16.36 -14.74
C VAL A 359 4.18 -15.93 -16.12
N SER A 360 3.71 -16.59 -17.20
CA SER A 360 4.23 -16.37 -18.55
C SER A 360 4.02 -14.95 -19.06
N ASN A 361 3.05 -14.19 -18.56
CA ASN A 361 2.82 -12.79 -18.95
C ASN A 361 3.55 -11.76 -18.07
N VAL A 362 4.26 -12.20 -17.04
CA VAL A 362 4.97 -11.30 -16.13
C VAL A 362 6.21 -10.73 -16.81
N ILE A 363 6.39 -9.41 -16.69
CA ILE A 363 7.49 -8.65 -17.30
C ILE A 363 8.49 -8.17 -16.22
N LYS A 364 8.04 -8.01 -14.97
CA LYS A 364 8.85 -7.50 -13.86
C LYS A 364 8.71 -8.39 -12.62
N MET A 365 9.84 -8.93 -12.14
CA MET A 365 9.90 -9.79 -10.94
C MET A 365 11.02 -9.38 -9.95
N TRP A 366 11.62 -8.21 -10.14
CA TRP A 366 12.79 -7.79 -9.36
C TRP A 366 12.44 -7.78 -7.87
N PHE A 367 13.30 -8.41 -7.07
CA PHE A 367 13.15 -8.57 -5.62
C PHE A 367 11.85 -9.24 -5.14
N MET A 368 11.14 -10.03 -5.98
CA MET A 368 9.85 -10.64 -5.60
C MET A 368 9.88 -11.37 -4.25
N PHE A 369 10.89 -12.19 -3.99
CA PHE A 369 11.08 -12.94 -2.72
C PHE A 369 12.31 -12.46 -1.94
N PHE A 370 12.82 -11.25 -2.21
CA PHE A 370 14.01 -10.75 -1.53
C PHE A 370 13.77 -10.71 -0.01
N GLY A 371 14.59 -11.43 0.76
CA GLY A 371 14.45 -11.50 2.21
C GLY A 371 13.21 -12.24 2.74
N ALA A 372 12.45 -12.95 1.89
CA ALA A 372 11.38 -13.86 2.33
C ALA A 372 12.02 -15.13 2.93
N SER A 373 12.44 -15.03 4.19
CA SER A 373 13.35 -16.00 4.82
C SER A 373 12.80 -17.42 4.96
N ALA A 374 11.49 -17.59 5.08
CA ALA A 374 10.85 -18.90 5.20
C ALA A 374 10.56 -19.56 3.84
N PHE A 375 10.64 -18.81 2.74
CA PHE A 375 10.24 -19.30 1.43
C PHE A 375 11.20 -20.40 0.93
N ASP A 376 10.65 -21.61 0.76
CA ASP A 376 11.34 -22.86 0.41
C ASP A 376 10.50 -23.73 -0.57
N GLU A 377 9.74 -23.10 -1.46
CA GLU A 377 8.85 -23.79 -2.40
C GLU A 377 9.45 -23.90 -3.81
N ASP A 378 9.14 -24.99 -4.49
CA ASP A 378 9.60 -25.25 -5.87
C ASP A 378 8.83 -24.39 -6.89
N VAL A 379 9.57 -23.47 -7.52
CA VAL A 379 9.09 -22.60 -8.60
C VAL A 379 9.89 -22.78 -9.89
N THR A 380 10.64 -23.89 -10.01
CA THR A 380 11.46 -24.20 -11.20
C THR A 380 10.62 -24.41 -12.47
N VAL A 381 9.32 -24.69 -12.30
CA VAL A 381 8.35 -24.90 -13.39
C VAL A 381 7.84 -23.60 -14.01
N TRP A 382 8.14 -22.44 -13.42
CA TRP A 382 7.65 -21.15 -13.89
C TRP A 382 8.23 -20.75 -15.25
N ASN A 383 7.35 -20.35 -16.17
CA ASN A 383 7.77 -19.76 -17.43
C ASN A 383 8.04 -18.26 -17.27
N VAL A 384 9.32 -17.89 -17.19
CA VAL A 384 9.72 -16.50 -16.90
C VAL A 384 10.36 -15.77 -18.10
N CYS A 385 10.14 -16.24 -19.34
CA CYS A 385 10.81 -15.68 -20.53
C CYS A 385 10.53 -14.20 -20.79
N ASN A 386 9.34 -13.73 -20.42
CA ASN A 386 8.89 -12.37 -20.71
C ASN A 386 9.46 -11.33 -19.74
N VAL A 387 10.13 -11.77 -18.66
CA VAL A 387 10.74 -10.88 -17.69
C VAL A 387 12.07 -10.37 -18.25
N PHE A 388 12.26 -9.05 -18.35
CA PHE A 388 13.56 -8.56 -18.85
C PHE A 388 14.71 -8.96 -17.90
N PRO A 389 15.92 -9.28 -18.40
CA PRO A 389 17.05 -9.66 -17.55
C PRO A 389 17.38 -8.64 -16.44
N SER A 390 17.21 -7.34 -16.69
CA SER A 390 17.39 -6.28 -15.68
C SER A 390 16.33 -6.30 -14.57
N TYR A 391 15.22 -6.99 -14.78
CA TYR A 391 14.09 -7.10 -13.86
C TYR A 391 14.00 -8.45 -13.14
N PHE A 392 15.06 -9.28 -13.20
CA PHE A 392 15.24 -10.44 -12.31
C PHE A 392 16.06 -10.14 -11.05
N GLN A 393 16.59 -8.92 -10.94
CA GLN A 393 17.56 -8.58 -9.91
C GLN A 393 17.05 -8.96 -8.51
N GLY A 394 17.85 -9.81 -7.83
CA GLY A 394 17.66 -10.22 -6.44
C GLY A 394 16.32 -10.85 -6.12
N MET A 395 15.69 -11.52 -7.09
CA MET A 395 14.40 -12.20 -6.91
C MET A 395 14.39 -13.10 -5.68
N PHE A 396 15.43 -13.91 -5.44
CA PHE A 396 15.55 -14.79 -4.27
C PHE A 396 16.67 -14.38 -3.29
N THR A 397 17.25 -13.18 -3.44
CA THR A 397 18.34 -12.76 -2.55
C THR A 397 17.83 -12.68 -1.10
N GLY A 398 18.34 -13.57 -0.26
CA GLY A 398 17.96 -13.62 1.16
C GLY A 398 16.68 -14.40 1.45
N SER A 399 16.06 -15.04 0.46
CA SER A 399 15.19 -16.20 0.72
C SER A 399 16.06 -17.46 0.93
N GLY A 400 15.49 -18.53 1.46
CA GLY A 400 16.17 -19.82 1.64
C GLY A 400 16.46 -20.56 0.32
N GLN A 401 15.96 -20.04 -0.80
CA GLN A 401 15.99 -20.65 -2.12
C GLN A 401 17.17 -20.17 -2.97
N PRO A 402 17.73 -21.05 -3.82
CA PRO A 402 18.65 -20.65 -4.87
C PRO A 402 17.93 -19.76 -5.92
N ASP A 403 18.64 -18.84 -6.57
CA ASP A 403 18.07 -18.09 -7.70
C ASP A 403 17.75 -19.07 -8.86
N THR A 404 16.52 -19.06 -9.38
CA THR A 404 15.98 -20.06 -10.32
C THR A 404 16.69 -20.17 -11.68
N ASP A 405 16.68 -21.40 -12.23
CA ASP A 405 17.36 -21.94 -13.42
C ASP A 405 16.90 -21.42 -14.80
N LEU A 406 16.00 -20.44 -14.85
CA LEU A 406 15.46 -19.90 -16.09
C LEU A 406 15.74 -18.40 -16.16
N VAL A 407 16.62 -18.02 -17.08
CA VAL A 407 16.95 -16.62 -17.35
C VAL A 407 16.74 -16.37 -18.84
N PRO A 408 15.99 -15.32 -19.23
CA PRO A 408 15.90 -14.91 -20.61
C PRO A 408 17.25 -14.44 -21.12
N ASP A 409 17.58 -14.78 -22.36
CA ASP A 409 18.79 -14.29 -23.00
C ASP A 409 18.67 -12.81 -23.40
N ALA A 410 19.73 -12.26 -24.01
CA ALA A 410 19.75 -10.87 -24.48
C ALA A 410 18.70 -10.55 -25.57
N ASN A 411 18.01 -11.55 -26.11
CA ASN A 411 16.99 -11.46 -27.15
C ASN A 411 15.57 -11.79 -26.65
N GLY A 412 15.41 -12.17 -25.37
CA GLY A 412 14.12 -12.53 -24.78
C GLY A 412 13.66 -13.96 -25.05
N GLU A 413 14.56 -14.86 -25.47
CA GLU A 413 14.26 -16.30 -25.56
C GLU A 413 14.54 -16.98 -24.20
N CYS A 414 13.61 -17.82 -23.72
CA CYS A 414 13.91 -18.72 -22.61
C CYS A 414 14.92 -19.75 -23.08
N ILE A 415 16.09 -19.74 -22.45
CA ILE A 415 17.01 -20.86 -22.52
C ILE A 415 16.95 -21.52 -21.15
N ALA A 416 16.66 -22.83 -21.11
CA ALA A 416 17.13 -23.62 -19.99
C ALA A 416 18.65 -23.42 -19.91
N CYS A 417 19.21 -23.26 -18.70
CA CYS A 417 20.65 -23.35 -18.48
C CYS A 417 21.26 -24.38 -19.46
N PRO A 418 22.19 -24.00 -20.39
CA PRO A 418 22.73 -24.93 -21.38
C PRO A 418 23.17 -26.23 -20.70
N ALA A 419 22.89 -27.38 -21.29
CA ALA A 419 23.25 -28.69 -20.72
C ALA A 419 24.68 -28.65 -20.15
N GLY A 420 24.79 -28.92 -18.85
CA GLY A 420 25.97 -28.60 -18.06
C GLY A 420 26.17 -27.09 -17.89
N THR A 421 25.31 -26.46 -17.12
CA THR A 421 25.54 -25.26 -16.33
C THR A 421 24.71 -25.47 -15.09
N THR A 422 25.30 -25.30 -13.92
CA THR A 422 24.55 -25.42 -12.67
C THR A 422 23.88 -24.10 -12.39
N SER A 423 22.60 -24.12 -12.05
CA SER A 423 22.08 -23.25 -11.02
C SER A 423 22.76 -23.62 -9.70
N GLY A 424 24.00 -23.17 -9.56
CA GLY A 424 24.61 -23.18 -8.25
C GLY A 424 23.66 -22.43 -7.32
N SER A 425 23.40 -22.97 -6.14
CA SER A 425 22.63 -22.33 -5.08
C SER A 425 23.29 -21.06 -4.51
N GLY A 426 23.99 -20.32 -5.36
CA GLY A 426 24.78 -19.14 -5.07
C GLY A 426 23.98 -17.89 -5.41
N LYS A 427 23.81 -17.06 -4.41
CA LYS A 427 23.27 -15.70 -4.50
C LYS A 427 23.77 -14.96 -5.75
N TYR A 428 22.86 -14.28 -6.44
CA TYR A 428 23.17 -13.27 -7.47
C TYR A 428 24.37 -12.39 -7.10
N VAL A 429 25.35 -12.33 -8.00
CA VAL A 429 26.45 -11.35 -7.99
C VAL A 429 26.08 -10.25 -8.98
N GLU A 430 26.10 -9.00 -8.52
CA GLU A 430 25.74 -7.81 -9.32
C GLU A 430 26.55 -7.75 -10.63
N GLY A 431 25.85 -7.80 -11.75
CA GLY A 431 26.43 -7.75 -13.10
C GLY A 431 26.83 -9.10 -13.72
N GLN A 432 26.50 -10.24 -13.11
CA GLN A 432 26.70 -11.57 -13.71
C GLN A 432 25.37 -12.26 -14.05
N ASN A 433 25.34 -12.97 -15.18
CA ASN A 433 24.21 -13.82 -15.58
C ASN A 433 24.16 -15.04 -14.63
N PRO A 434 23.01 -15.39 -14.02
CA PRO A 434 22.87 -16.60 -13.21
C PRO A 434 23.30 -17.89 -13.95
N CYS A 435 23.20 -17.92 -15.28
CA CYS A 435 23.69 -19.02 -16.14
C CYS A 435 25.20 -18.98 -16.43
N SER A 436 26.00 -18.13 -15.77
CA SER A 436 27.41 -17.91 -16.09
C SER A 436 28.43 -18.43 -15.07
N GLN A 437 28.07 -19.40 -14.22
CA GLN A 437 29.12 -20.25 -13.64
C GLN A 437 29.55 -21.23 -14.74
N PRO A 438 30.74 -21.07 -15.35
CA PRO A 438 31.25 -22.06 -16.30
C PRO A 438 31.34 -23.40 -15.59
N CYS A 439 31.15 -24.51 -16.31
CA CYS A 439 31.45 -25.82 -15.74
C CYS A 439 32.87 -25.85 -15.21
N PHE A 440 33.08 -26.74 -14.26
CA PHE A 440 34.39 -26.86 -13.70
C PHE A 440 35.38 -27.25 -14.81
N ASP A 441 36.44 -26.45 -14.95
CA ASP A 441 37.67 -26.94 -15.55
C ASP A 441 38.46 -27.68 -14.46
N ASN A 442 39.59 -28.30 -14.82
CA ASN A 442 40.38 -29.05 -13.86
C ASN A 442 40.84 -28.21 -12.65
N SER A 443 41.04 -26.89 -12.83
CA SER A 443 41.51 -26.00 -11.77
C SER A 443 40.39 -25.61 -10.82
N SER A 444 39.24 -25.20 -11.36
CA SER A 444 38.08 -24.83 -10.55
C SER A 444 37.46 -26.05 -9.86
N PHE A 445 37.44 -27.22 -10.52
CA PHE A 445 37.00 -28.49 -9.93
C PHE A 445 37.80 -28.83 -8.66
N ARG A 446 39.13 -28.78 -8.76
CA ARG A 446 40.02 -29.08 -7.63
C ARG A 446 39.87 -28.06 -6.50
N THR A 447 39.64 -26.79 -6.84
CA THR A 447 39.39 -25.73 -5.85
C THR A 447 38.08 -25.97 -5.10
N ALA A 448 37.02 -26.33 -5.82
CA ALA A 448 35.71 -26.65 -5.24
C ALA A 448 35.77 -27.89 -4.34
N LEU A 449 36.41 -28.97 -4.80
CA LEU A 449 36.62 -30.18 -3.98
C LEU A 449 37.44 -29.89 -2.72
N ALA A 450 38.51 -29.09 -2.83
CA ALA A 450 39.33 -28.73 -1.67
C ALA A 450 38.50 -27.95 -0.62
N LEU A 451 37.63 -27.04 -1.08
CA LEU A 451 36.71 -26.34 -0.19
C LEU A 451 35.66 -27.28 0.40
N TRP A 452 35.09 -28.19 -0.41
CA TRP A 452 34.10 -29.17 0.04
C TRP A 452 34.61 -30.02 1.20
N PHE A 453 35.83 -30.54 1.09
CA PHE A 453 36.41 -31.37 2.15
C PHE A 453 36.93 -30.61 3.37
N THR A 454 37.07 -29.28 3.27
CA THR A 454 37.52 -28.45 4.41
C THR A 454 36.34 -27.75 5.09
N ASN A 455 35.30 -27.38 4.34
CA ASN A 455 34.08 -26.75 4.81
C ASN A 455 32.96 -26.94 3.77
N SER A 456 32.22 -28.04 3.87
CA SER A 456 31.13 -28.37 2.94
C SER A 456 30.00 -27.33 2.95
N THR A 457 29.72 -26.68 4.08
CA THR A 457 28.75 -25.59 4.15
C THR A 457 29.19 -24.40 3.30
N LEU A 458 30.45 -23.97 3.44
CA LEU A 458 30.99 -22.87 2.63
C LEU A 458 31.13 -23.27 1.16
N ALA A 459 31.47 -24.53 0.87
CA ALA A 459 31.49 -25.04 -0.49
C ALA A 459 30.10 -25.04 -1.14
N THR A 460 29.08 -25.46 -0.40
CA THR A 460 27.67 -25.40 -0.85
C THR A 460 27.25 -23.95 -1.14
N ILE A 461 27.68 -23.00 -0.28
CA ILE A 461 27.43 -21.56 -0.48
C ILE A 461 28.20 -21.02 -1.72
N THR A 462 29.42 -21.51 -1.96
CA THR A 462 30.32 -20.94 -2.99
C THR A 462 30.12 -21.56 -4.37
N TYR A 463 29.78 -22.85 -4.42
CA TYR A 463 29.81 -23.68 -5.63
C TYR A 463 28.53 -24.51 -5.83
N GLY A 464 27.55 -24.44 -4.94
CA GLY A 464 26.38 -25.32 -4.97
C GLY A 464 26.61 -26.69 -4.32
N ASN A 465 25.54 -27.48 -4.19
CA ASN A 465 25.60 -28.85 -3.70
C ASN A 465 26.42 -29.72 -4.66
N ILE A 466 27.26 -30.61 -4.12
CA ILE A 466 28.16 -31.47 -4.90
C ILE A 466 27.43 -32.37 -5.89
N THR A 467 26.19 -32.76 -5.59
CA THR A 467 25.35 -33.58 -6.48
C THR A 467 25.02 -32.87 -7.78
N ASP A 468 24.94 -31.54 -7.75
CA ASP A 468 24.49 -30.74 -8.88
C ASP A 468 25.65 -30.19 -9.72
N TRP A 469 26.90 -30.39 -9.31
CA TRP A 469 28.08 -29.80 -9.96
C TRP A 469 28.21 -30.13 -11.46
N CYS A 470 28.45 -29.10 -12.28
CA CYS A 470 28.71 -29.32 -13.71
C CYS A 470 30.16 -29.74 -13.96
N THR A 471 30.35 -30.99 -14.37
CA THR A 471 31.66 -31.60 -14.60
C THR A 471 32.01 -31.84 -16.08
N LYS A 472 31.17 -31.46 -17.04
CA LYS A 472 31.36 -31.79 -18.47
C LYS A 472 32.69 -31.33 -19.08
N ASP A 473 33.27 -30.26 -18.53
CA ASP A 473 34.54 -29.67 -19.00
C ASP A 473 35.76 -30.16 -18.18
N VAL A 474 35.53 -31.01 -17.17
CA VAL A 474 36.59 -31.66 -16.38
C VAL A 474 37.17 -32.81 -17.20
N THR A 475 38.47 -32.76 -17.43
CA THR A 475 39.21 -33.79 -18.18
C THR A 475 40.09 -34.65 -17.28
N ASP A 476 40.34 -34.21 -16.04
CA ASP A 476 41.21 -34.86 -15.06
C ASP A 476 40.52 -34.91 -13.68
N MET A 477 40.04 -36.10 -13.31
CA MET A 477 39.49 -36.39 -11.99
C MET A 477 40.45 -37.21 -11.12
N SER A 478 41.74 -37.26 -11.49
CA SER A 478 42.73 -38.01 -10.74
C SER A 478 42.81 -37.53 -9.29
N SER A 479 42.79 -38.50 -8.38
CA SER A 479 42.84 -38.29 -6.93
C SER A 479 41.76 -37.38 -6.34
N ALA A 480 40.65 -37.13 -7.05
CA ALA A 480 39.58 -36.23 -6.61
C ALA A 480 39.07 -36.54 -5.19
N PHE A 481 38.92 -37.83 -4.87
CA PHE A 481 38.45 -38.34 -3.58
C PHE A 481 39.50 -39.18 -2.84
N TYR A 482 40.78 -39.01 -3.18
CA TYR A 482 41.88 -39.75 -2.56
C TYR A 482 41.88 -39.61 -1.03
N ALA A 483 41.89 -40.76 -0.33
CA ALA A 483 41.87 -40.88 1.12
C ALA A 483 40.67 -40.21 1.82
N ARG A 484 39.57 -39.93 1.10
CA ARG A 484 38.33 -39.39 1.68
C ARG A 484 37.50 -40.52 2.29
N THR A 485 37.98 -41.05 3.42
CA THR A 485 37.45 -42.26 4.06
C THR A 485 35.97 -42.23 4.47
N ALA A 486 35.35 -41.05 4.52
CA ALA A 486 33.94 -40.85 4.88
C ALA A 486 33.06 -40.33 3.71
N PHE A 487 33.64 -40.14 2.52
CA PHE A 487 32.90 -39.59 1.39
C PHE A 487 31.95 -40.63 0.80
N ASN A 488 30.66 -40.28 0.74
CA ASN A 488 29.62 -41.08 0.10
C ASN A 488 28.45 -40.19 -0.39
N GLU A 489 28.74 -38.95 -0.80
CA GLU A 489 27.72 -38.05 -1.34
C GLU A 489 27.33 -38.49 -2.75
N ASP A 490 26.06 -38.28 -3.13
CA ASP A 490 25.57 -38.65 -4.46
C ASP A 490 26.24 -37.80 -5.55
N ILE A 491 26.83 -38.49 -6.53
CA ILE A 491 27.50 -37.95 -7.71
C ILE A 491 27.08 -38.71 -8.99
N SER A 492 25.98 -39.47 -8.93
CA SER A 492 25.52 -40.28 -10.06
C SER A 492 25.17 -39.43 -11.29
N GLY A 493 24.77 -38.18 -11.06
CA GLY A 493 24.38 -37.21 -12.09
C GLY A 493 25.53 -36.51 -12.81
N TRP A 494 26.79 -36.74 -12.43
CA TRP A 494 27.93 -36.06 -13.04
C TRP A 494 28.15 -36.48 -14.50
N ASP A 495 28.40 -35.50 -15.37
CA ASP A 495 28.86 -35.73 -16.73
C ASP A 495 30.38 -35.95 -16.73
N VAL A 496 30.80 -37.19 -16.99
CA VAL A 496 32.22 -37.59 -17.05
C VAL A 496 32.68 -37.91 -18.47
N SER A 497 31.89 -37.59 -19.50
CA SER A 497 32.15 -37.96 -20.90
C SER A 497 33.46 -37.37 -21.46
N SER A 498 33.93 -36.26 -20.90
CA SER A 498 35.21 -35.61 -21.24
C SER A 498 36.40 -36.08 -20.40
N VAL A 499 36.18 -36.88 -19.35
CA VAL A 499 37.23 -37.29 -18.42
C VAL A 499 38.18 -38.29 -19.09
N THR A 500 39.47 -38.00 -18.99
CA THR A 500 40.55 -38.83 -19.57
C THR A 500 41.41 -39.52 -18.51
N ASP A 501 41.41 -39.02 -17.26
CA ASP A 501 42.19 -39.57 -16.14
C ASP A 501 41.33 -39.70 -14.88
N MET A 502 41.18 -40.95 -14.40
CA MET A 502 40.48 -41.33 -13.16
C MET A 502 41.44 -42.03 -12.17
N LYS A 503 42.74 -41.87 -12.34
CA LYS A 503 43.75 -42.52 -11.50
C LYS A 503 43.58 -42.17 -10.02
N ASN A 504 43.57 -43.20 -9.17
CA ASN A 504 43.37 -43.10 -7.72
C ASN A 504 42.11 -42.29 -7.30
N MET A 505 41.11 -42.11 -8.18
CA MET A 505 40.01 -41.17 -7.93
C MET A 505 39.32 -41.44 -6.58
N PHE A 506 39.08 -42.70 -6.23
CA PHE A 506 38.46 -43.14 -4.97
C PHE A 506 39.40 -44.00 -4.10
N ASP A 507 40.71 -43.98 -4.34
CA ASP A 507 41.67 -44.77 -3.54
C ASP A 507 41.54 -44.39 -2.05
N ALA A 508 41.33 -45.39 -1.20
CA ALA A 508 41.06 -45.29 0.23
C ALA A 508 39.81 -44.47 0.62
N ALA A 509 38.86 -44.23 -0.30
CA ALA A 509 37.51 -43.75 -0.01
C ALA A 509 36.63 -44.89 0.53
N ARG A 510 36.92 -45.33 1.76
CA ARG A 510 36.48 -46.62 2.32
C ARG A 510 34.97 -46.92 2.23
N VAL A 511 34.12 -45.90 2.35
CA VAL A 511 32.65 -46.02 2.43
C VAL A 511 31.92 -45.64 1.15
N PHE A 512 32.64 -45.27 0.09
CA PHE A 512 32.02 -44.83 -1.16
C PHE A 512 31.30 -46.00 -1.84
N ASN A 513 30.01 -45.85 -2.10
CA ASN A 513 29.18 -46.86 -2.75
C ASN A 513 28.01 -46.27 -3.56
N GLN A 514 28.20 -45.10 -4.19
CA GLN A 514 27.16 -44.45 -5.01
C GLN A 514 27.07 -45.06 -6.41
N ASP A 515 25.86 -45.10 -6.96
CA ASP A 515 25.58 -45.67 -8.29
C ASP A 515 26.17 -44.79 -9.40
N ILE A 516 27.25 -45.27 -10.00
CA ILE A 516 27.97 -44.62 -11.09
C ILE A 516 27.94 -45.48 -12.37
N GLY A 517 27.05 -46.49 -12.44
CA GLY A 517 26.95 -47.38 -13.60
C GLY A 517 26.49 -46.68 -14.88
N SER A 518 25.86 -45.52 -14.75
CA SER A 518 25.38 -44.66 -15.85
C SER A 518 26.45 -43.79 -16.49
N TRP A 519 27.65 -43.68 -15.89
CA TRP A 519 28.70 -42.80 -16.37
C TRP A 519 29.25 -43.20 -17.76
N ASP A 520 29.39 -42.23 -18.65
CA ASP A 520 30.09 -42.40 -19.92
C ASP A 520 31.61 -42.30 -19.72
N VAL A 521 32.26 -43.44 -19.52
CA VAL A 521 33.72 -43.53 -19.33
C VAL A 521 34.49 -43.79 -20.63
N SER A 522 33.85 -43.65 -21.80
CA SER A 522 34.45 -44.03 -23.09
C SER A 522 35.69 -43.23 -23.48
N SER A 523 35.91 -42.07 -22.86
CA SER A 523 37.08 -41.20 -23.06
C SER A 523 38.24 -41.45 -22.08
N VAL A 524 38.06 -42.32 -21.07
CA VAL A 524 39.03 -42.51 -19.99
C VAL A 524 40.21 -43.38 -20.46
N ASN A 525 41.44 -42.90 -20.21
CA ASN A 525 42.69 -43.57 -20.59
C ASN A 525 43.38 -44.25 -19.39
N ASP A 526 43.25 -43.73 -18.17
CA ASP A 526 43.88 -44.26 -16.95
C ASP A 526 42.82 -44.41 -15.83
N MET A 527 42.65 -45.66 -15.38
CA MET A 527 41.81 -46.06 -14.23
C MET A 527 42.65 -46.77 -13.15
N SER A 528 43.97 -46.64 -13.20
CA SER A 528 44.85 -47.31 -12.24
C SER A 528 44.50 -46.90 -10.81
N TYR A 529 44.35 -47.90 -9.95
CA TYR A 529 44.04 -47.75 -8.53
C TYR A 529 42.76 -46.97 -8.21
N MET A 530 41.85 -46.81 -9.17
CA MET A 530 40.64 -45.98 -9.01
C MET A 530 39.83 -46.34 -7.74
N PHE A 531 39.70 -47.63 -7.42
CA PHE A 531 39.00 -48.15 -6.24
C PHE A 531 39.90 -48.95 -5.29
N LEU A 532 41.22 -48.69 -5.29
CA LEU A 532 42.13 -49.37 -4.38
C LEU A 532 41.73 -49.05 -2.92
N TYR A 533 41.55 -50.05 -2.06
CA TYR A 533 41.08 -49.86 -0.68
C TYR A 533 39.69 -49.20 -0.50
N THR A 534 38.85 -49.15 -1.55
CA THR A 534 37.44 -48.70 -1.48
C THR A 534 36.54 -49.86 -1.05
N LYS A 535 36.49 -50.13 0.26
CA LYS A 535 35.96 -51.39 0.82
C LYS A 535 34.49 -51.66 0.55
N ASP A 536 33.67 -50.61 0.56
CA ASP A 536 32.22 -50.75 0.53
C ASP A 536 31.65 -50.70 -0.90
N PHE A 537 32.48 -50.42 -1.91
CA PHE A 537 32.05 -50.27 -3.29
C PHE A 537 31.60 -51.62 -3.89
N ASN A 538 30.33 -51.71 -4.29
CA ASN A 538 29.71 -52.91 -4.85
C ASN A 538 28.75 -52.66 -6.03
N GLN A 539 28.80 -51.47 -6.64
CA GLN A 539 27.88 -51.06 -7.69
C GLN A 539 28.15 -51.75 -9.04
N ASP A 540 27.11 -51.89 -9.85
CA ASP A 540 27.22 -52.48 -11.20
C ASP A 540 27.80 -51.47 -12.19
N ILE A 541 29.02 -51.75 -12.64
CA ILE A 541 29.74 -50.97 -13.66
C ILE A 541 29.99 -51.80 -14.94
N GLY A 542 29.26 -52.91 -15.11
CA GLY A 542 29.46 -53.82 -16.25
C GLY A 542 29.07 -53.22 -17.62
N SER A 543 28.31 -52.12 -17.62
CA SER A 543 27.91 -51.33 -18.79
C SER A 543 29.00 -50.40 -19.33
N TRP A 544 30.07 -50.17 -18.57
CA TRP A 544 31.10 -49.19 -18.93
C TRP A 544 31.86 -49.57 -20.20
N ASN A 545 31.96 -48.63 -21.15
CA ASN A 545 32.81 -48.78 -22.32
C ASN A 545 34.27 -48.45 -21.99
N VAL A 546 35.08 -49.46 -21.69
CA VAL A 546 36.49 -49.31 -21.31
C VAL A 546 37.48 -49.44 -22.48
N SER A 547 37.03 -49.34 -23.73
CA SER A 547 37.89 -49.59 -24.91
C SER A 547 39.09 -48.65 -25.03
N SER A 548 39.01 -47.46 -24.43
CA SER A 548 40.06 -46.43 -24.47
C SER A 548 41.06 -46.55 -23.33
N VAL A 549 40.79 -47.39 -22.32
CA VAL A 549 41.63 -47.52 -21.12
C VAL A 549 42.94 -48.23 -21.47
N THR A 550 44.06 -47.54 -21.28
CA THR A 550 45.42 -48.07 -21.51
C THR A 550 46.09 -48.54 -20.21
N ASN A 551 45.62 -48.07 -19.06
CA ASN A 551 46.13 -48.45 -17.75
C ASN A 551 44.98 -48.70 -16.76
N MET A 552 44.83 -49.95 -16.32
CA MET A 552 43.84 -50.39 -15.32
C MET A 552 44.53 -51.11 -14.14
N GLY A 553 45.84 -50.88 -13.97
CA GLY A 553 46.64 -51.55 -12.95
C GLY A 553 46.14 -51.25 -11.54
N GLY A 554 45.83 -52.30 -10.77
CA GLY A 554 45.40 -52.16 -9.37
C GLY A 554 44.06 -51.44 -9.17
N MET A 555 43.22 -51.33 -10.21
CA MET A 555 41.92 -50.63 -10.15
C MET A 555 41.08 -51.07 -8.95
N PHE A 556 41.11 -52.37 -8.60
CA PHE A 556 40.51 -52.94 -7.39
C PHE A 556 41.61 -53.61 -6.57
N GLY A 557 41.50 -53.56 -5.24
CA GLY A 557 42.42 -54.27 -4.34
C GLY A 557 42.07 -54.18 -2.86
#